data_AF-A0A3M4A273-F1
#
_entry.id   AF-A0A3M4A273-F1
#
_cell.length_a   1.000
_cell.length_b   1.000
_cell.length_c   1.000
_cell.angle_alpha   90.00
_cell.angle_beta   90.00
_cell.angle_gamma   90.00
#
_symmetry.space_group_name_H-M   'P 1'
#
loop_
_entity.id
_entity.type
_entity.pdbx_description
1 polymer ?
#
loop_
_entity_poly.entity_id
_entity_poly.type
_entity_poly.pdbx_seq_one_letter_code
_entity_poly.pdbx_strand_id
1 'polypeptide(L)'
;MAGGYNLYQYNINPIRWIDVTGLAGCTLIKADAVDHDYLLRLKRSKYPKTFGHIQDAINGGQPYIVTIQRDAAKLNRKTSLKDVNTMKSKDRDEWPMAMFKEGGNGASARHIGPSDNRGAGSSIGNVLSGLPNRTKIKVEVF
;
A
#
# COMPACT_ATOMS: atom_id res chain seq x y z
N MET A 1 37.28 -19.44 0.71
CA MET A 1 36.62 -19.62 2.02
C MET A 1 36.64 -18.27 2.73
N ALA A 2 35.45 -17.83 3.18
CA ALA A 2 35.14 -16.83 4.22
C ALA A 2 35.87 -15.46 4.16
N GLY A 3 35.20 -14.31 4.21
CA GLY A 3 33.84 -14.03 4.63
C GLY A 3 33.78 -12.57 5.14
N GLY A 4 32.58 -12.00 5.09
CA GLY A 4 32.24 -10.79 5.83
C GLY A 4 32.52 -9.46 5.13
N TYR A 5 31.75 -9.15 4.09
CA TYR A 5 31.48 -7.73 3.83
C TYR A 5 30.66 -7.19 5.01
N ASN A 6 31.32 -6.45 5.89
CA ASN A 6 30.68 -5.60 6.88
C ASN A 6 29.88 -4.53 6.13
N LEU A 7 28.60 -4.82 5.84
CA LEU A 7 27.64 -3.75 5.56
C LEU A 7 27.54 -2.95 6.84
N TYR A 8 28.21 -1.80 6.87
CA TYR A 8 27.83 -0.68 7.72
C TYR A 8 26.40 -0.32 7.34
N GLN A 9 25.49 -1.04 8.00
CA GLN A 9 24.07 -0.88 7.98
C GLN A 9 23.84 0.58 8.39
N TYR A 10 23.58 1.43 7.40
CA TYR A 10 23.02 2.75 7.61
C TYR A 10 21.81 2.53 8.51
N ASN A 11 22.00 2.87 9.78
CA ASN A 11 21.05 2.72 10.85
C ASN A 11 19.95 3.76 10.62
N ILE A 12 19.10 3.50 9.62
CA ILE A 12 17.76 4.06 9.59
C ILE A 12 17.08 3.37 10.77
N ASN A 13 17.08 4.04 11.92
CA ASN A 13 16.28 3.67 13.07
C ASN A 13 14.89 3.23 12.56
N PRO A 14 14.53 1.94 12.61
CA PRO A 14 13.17 1.50 12.25
C PRO A 14 12.14 2.04 13.27
N ILE A 15 12.61 2.70 14.33
CA ILE A 15 11.83 3.37 15.37
C ILE A 15 11.40 4.78 14.90
N ARG A 16 10.72 4.86 13.76
CA ARG A 16 9.91 6.04 13.42
C ARG A 16 8.48 5.56 13.24
N TRP A 17 7.81 5.33 14.38
CA TRP A 17 6.40 4.93 14.50
C TRP A 17 5.95 3.89 13.46
N ILE A 18 6.74 2.83 13.27
CA ILE A 18 6.22 1.58 12.71
C ILE A 18 5.25 1.04 13.75
N ASP A 19 4.03 0.71 13.34
CA ASP A 19 3.05 0.01 14.17
C ASP A 19 3.56 -1.42 14.43
N VAL A 20 4.59 -1.54 15.28
CA VAL A 20 5.27 -2.81 15.64
C VAL A 20 4.26 -3.80 16.24
N THR A 21 3.16 -3.29 16.78
CA THR A 21 2.08 -4.05 17.41
C THR A 21 0.95 -4.46 16.44
N GLY A 22 0.91 -3.96 15.20
CA GLY A 22 -0.18 -4.25 14.26
C GLY A 22 -1.55 -3.66 14.66
N LEU A 23 -1.58 -2.68 15.58
CA LEU A 23 -2.79 -1.99 16.06
C LEU A 23 -3.51 -1.20 14.94
N ALA A 24 -2.76 -0.64 13.99
CA ALA A 24 -3.25 0.01 12.78
C ALA A 24 -3.48 -0.98 11.62
N GLY A 25 -3.14 -2.27 11.80
CA GLY A 25 -3.36 -3.32 10.81
C GLY A 25 -2.39 -3.28 9.61
N CYS A 26 -1.31 -2.50 9.68
CA CYS A 26 -0.30 -2.38 8.64
C CYS A 26 1.09 -2.55 9.26
N THR A 27 1.88 -3.50 8.76
CA THR A 27 3.26 -3.73 9.22
C THR A 27 4.22 -3.59 8.05
N LEU A 28 5.20 -2.69 8.16
CA LEU A 28 6.21 -2.47 7.14
C LEU A 28 7.53 -3.11 7.57
N ILE A 29 8.09 -3.95 6.70
CA ILE A 29 9.32 -4.69 6.93
C ILE A 29 10.28 -4.32 5.80
N LYS A 30 11.53 -3.98 6.13
CA LYS A 30 12.57 -3.79 5.10
C LYS A 30 12.92 -5.14 4.50
N ALA A 31 12.89 -5.25 3.17
CA ALA A 31 13.20 -6.47 2.46
C ALA A 31 14.66 -6.48 2.01
N ASP A 32 15.27 -7.66 1.96
CA ASP A 32 16.53 -7.92 1.26
C ASP A 32 16.20 -8.64 -0.06
N ALA A 33 15.52 -7.94 -0.95
CA ALA A 33 15.02 -8.46 -2.22
C ALA A 33 15.50 -7.58 -3.38
N VAL A 34 15.62 -8.18 -4.56
CA VAL A 34 16.09 -7.48 -5.77
C VAL A 34 14.99 -6.64 -6.41
N ASP A 35 13.73 -7.08 -6.28
CA ASP A 35 12.58 -6.49 -6.95
C ASP A 35 11.82 -5.44 -6.13
N HIS A 36 11.97 -5.43 -4.79
CA HIS A 36 11.29 -4.50 -3.88
C HIS A 36 12.14 -4.14 -2.66
N ASP A 37 11.94 -2.93 -2.12
CA ASP A 37 12.69 -2.42 -0.97
C ASP A 37 12.02 -2.80 0.37
N TYR A 38 10.69 -2.93 0.38
CA TYR A 38 9.89 -3.20 1.58
C TYR A 38 8.76 -4.19 1.32
N LEU A 39 8.40 -4.93 2.36
CA LEU A 39 7.18 -5.72 2.44
C LEU A 39 6.16 -5.01 3.35
N LEU A 40 4.99 -4.69 2.80
CA LEU A 40 3.85 -4.15 3.52
C LEU A 40 2.82 -5.26 3.76
N ARG A 41 2.69 -5.68 5.02
CA ARG A 41 1.72 -6.69 5.45
C ARG A 41 0.46 -6.01 5.95
N LEU A 42 -0.69 -6.38 5.39
CA LEU A 42 -2.00 -5.83 5.69
C LEU A 42 -2.86 -6.87 6.42
N LYS A 43 -3.25 -6.56 7.66
CA LYS A 43 -4.06 -7.47 8.48
C LYS A 43 -5.53 -7.36 8.10
N ARG A 44 -6.05 -8.31 7.32
CA ARG A 44 -7.42 -8.28 6.79
C ARG A 44 -8.46 -8.06 7.86
N SER A 45 -8.29 -8.62 9.05
CA SER A 45 -9.25 -8.48 10.14
C SER A 45 -9.43 -7.03 10.62
N LYS A 46 -8.49 -6.12 10.34
CA LYS A 46 -8.58 -4.71 10.76
C LYS A 46 -9.48 -3.88 9.84
N TYR A 47 -9.33 -4.07 8.52
CA TYR A 47 -10.13 -3.40 7.49
C TYR A 47 -10.61 -4.46 6.48
N PRO A 48 -11.59 -5.30 6.86
CA PRO A 48 -11.93 -6.51 6.12
C PRO A 48 -12.44 -6.24 4.71
N LYS A 49 -13.08 -5.09 4.48
CA LYS A 49 -13.60 -4.75 3.15
C LYS A 49 -12.48 -4.22 2.25
N THR A 50 -11.69 -3.28 2.74
CA THR A 50 -10.62 -2.64 1.95
C THR A 50 -9.48 -3.61 1.66
N PHE A 51 -8.96 -4.29 2.68
CA PHE A 51 -7.87 -5.25 2.45
C PHE A 51 -8.36 -6.52 1.75
N GLY A 52 -9.63 -6.88 1.92
CA GLY A 52 -10.27 -7.89 1.08
C GLY A 52 -10.28 -7.50 -0.40
N HIS A 53 -10.61 -6.24 -0.70
CA HIS A 53 -10.55 -5.73 -2.08
C HIS A 53 -9.13 -5.76 -2.65
N ILE A 54 -8.12 -5.35 -1.87
CA ILE A 54 -6.71 -5.42 -2.28
C ILE A 54 -6.32 -6.86 -2.62
N GLN A 55 -6.66 -7.82 -1.75
CA GLN A 55 -6.38 -9.24 -2.00
C GLN A 55 -7.08 -9.76 -3.26
N ASP A 56 -8.35 -9.45 -3.45
CA ASP A 56 -9.12 -9.86 -4.62
C ASP A 56 -8.56 -9.24 -5.91
N ALA A 57 -8.17 -7.97 -5.86
CA ALA A 57 -7.59 -7.25 -6.98
C ALA A 57 -6.23 -7.86 -7.39
N ILE A 58 -5.36 -8.17 -6.42
CA ILE A 58 -4.10 -8.88 -6.66
C ILE A 58 -4.36 -10.26 -7.27
N ASN A 59 -5.31 -11.02 -6.74
CA ASN A 59 -5.70 -12.32 -7.29
C ASN A 59 -6.30 -12.20 -8.70
N GLY A 60 -6.91 -11.06 -9.02
CA GLY A 60 -7.41 -10.70 -10.35
C GLY A 60 -6.34 -10.18 -11.31
N GLY A 61 -5.05 -10.20 -10.93
CA GLY A 61 -3.94 -9.81 -11.79
C GLY A 61 -3.47 -8.36 -11.64
N GLN A 62 -4.02 -7.59 -10.69
CA GLN A 62 -3.46 -6.29 -10.34
C GLN A 62 -2.09 -6.47 -9.68
N PRO A 63 -1.19 -5.48 -9.80
CA PRO A 63 0.16 -5.62 -9.27
C PRO A 63 0.15 -5.69 -7.73
N TYR A 64 0.99 -6.58 -7.22
CA TYR A 64 1.28 -6.74 -5.79
C TYR A 64 2.62 -6.11 -5.39
N ILE A 65 3.41 -5.67 -6.36
CA ILE A 65 4.56 -4.79 -6.14
C ILE A 65 4.20 -3.43 -6.71
N VAL A 66 4.25 -2.41 -5.85
CA VAL A 66 3.84 -1.05 -6.18
C VAL A 66 4.94 -0.05 -5.86
N THR A 67 5.02 1.02 -6.63
CA THR A 67 6.08 2.03 -6.54
C THR A 67 5.49 3.36 -6.07
N ILE A 68 6.03 3.95 -5.00
CA ILE A 68 5.51 5.23 -4.51
C ILE A 68 5.75 6.35 -5.53
N GLN A 69 4.68 7.00 -5.99
CA GLN A 69 4.71 8.16 -6.89
C GLN A 69 3.60 9.15 -6.53
N ARG A 70 3.85 9.98 -5.50
CA ARG A 70 2.82 10.85 -4.91
C ARG A 70 2.38 12.00 -5.81
N ASP A 71 3.26 12.47 -6.68
CA ASP A 71 3.02 13.51 -7.68
C ASP A 71 1.92 13.11 -8.69
N ALA A 72 1.81 11.81 -9.01
CA ALA A 72 0.80 11.29 -9.91
C ALA A 72 -0.58 11.11 -9.26
N ALA A 73 -0.70 11.22 -7.93
CA ALA A 73 -1.90 10.80 -7.20
C ALA A 73 -3.18 11.51 -7.65
N LYS A 74 -3.11 12.82 -7.95
CA LYS A 74 -4.28 13.57 -8.42
C LYS A 74 -4.75 13.08 -9.81
N LEU A 75 -3.80 12.78 -10.69
CA LEU A 75 -4.09 12.26 -12.03
C LEU A 75 -4.65 10.83 -11.95
N ASN A 76 -4.01 9.98 -11.14
CA ASN A 76 -4.41 8.59 -10.95
C ASN A 76 -5.86 8.49 -10.44
N ARG A 77 -6.23 9.25 -9.39
CA ARG A 77 -7.62 9.30 -8.91
C ARG A 77 -8.61 9.73 -9.99
N LYS A 78 -8.23 10.68 -10.83
CA LYS A 78 -9.10 11.14 -11.93
C LYS A 78 -9.32 10.03 -12.95
N THR A 79 -8.27 9.27 -13.27
CA THR A 79 -8.35 8.18 -14.25
C THR A 79 -9.01 6.92 -13.73
N SER A 80 -8.73 6.50 -12.50
CA SER A 80 -9.33 5.29 -11.90
C SER A 80 -10.83 5.46 -11.64
N LEU A 81 -11.27 6.68 -11.32
CA LEU A 81 -12.65 6.97 -10.94
C LEU A 81 -13.52 7.55 -12.05
N LYS A 82 -13.00 7.66 -13.28
CA LYS A 82 -13.67 8.34 -14.41
C LYS A 82 -15.06 7.78 -14.68
N ASP A 83 -15.19 6.45 -14.69
CA ASP A 83 -16.44 5.75 -15.04
C ASP A 83 -17.11 5.08 -13.83
N VAL A 84 -16.65 5.40 -12.61
CA VAL A 84 -17.17 4.81 -11.37
C VAL A 84 -18.15 5.78 -10.73
N ASN A 85 -19.45 5.50 -10.84
CA ASN A 85 -20.48 6.33 -10.23
C ASN A 85 -20.32 6.44 -8.71
N THR A 86 -20.59 7.63 -8.16
CA THR A 86 -20.65 7.83 -6.72
C THR A 86 -21.88 7.14 -6.15
N MET A 87 -21.74 6.46 -5.00
CA MET A 87 -22.87 5.89 -4.27
C MET A 87 -23.00 6.56 -2.90
N LYS A 88 -24.24 6.83 -2.49
CA LYS A 88 -24.53 7.42 -1.18
C LYS A 88 -23.96 6.52 -0.08
N SER A 89 -23.26 7.12 0.87
CA SER A 89 -22.68 6.44 2.05
C SER A 89 -21.58 5.41 1.76
N LYS A 90 -20.94 5.45 0.58
CA LYS A 90 -19.77 4.61 0.27
C LYS A 90 -18.68 5.45 -0.39
N ASP A 91 -17.43 5.12 -0.07
CA ASP A 91 -16.27 5.64 -0.77
C ASP A 91 -15.89 4.67 -1.91
N ARG A 92 -15.26 5.20 -2.96
CA ARG A 92 -14.69 4.39 -4.06
C ARG A 92 -13.25 4.07 -3.65
N ASP A 93 -13.01 2.82 -3.30
CA ASP A 93 -11.67 2.30 -3.04
C ASP A 93 -11.03 1.82 -4.36
N GLU A 94 -9.73 2.00 -4.49
CA GLU A 94 -8.98 1.75 -5.71
C GLU A 94 -7.68 0.97 -5.43
N TRP A 95 -7.48 -0.14 -6.15
CA TRP A 95 -6.24 -0.89 -6.16
C TRP A 95 -5.71 -1.12 -7.59
N PRO A 96 -4.47 -0.70 -7.90
CA PRO A 96 -3.51 -0.06 -7.01
C PRO A 96 -3.91 1.36 -6.61
N MET A 97 -3.56 1.76 -5.40
CA MET A 97 -3.90 3.07 -4.86
C MET A 97 -3.29 4.19 -5.71
N ALA A 98 -3.99 5.33 -5.80
CA ALA A 98 -3.53 6.47 -6.59
C ALA A 98 -2.12 7.00 -6.24
N MET A 99 -1.64 6.82 -5.00
CA MET A 99 -0.30 7.25 -4.60
C MET A 99 0.83 6.40 -5.19
N PHE A 100 0.51 5.29 -5.85
CA PHE A 100 1.46 4.42 -6.54
C PHE A 100 1.49 4.71 -8.04
N LYS A 101 2.63 4.44 -8.67
CA LYS A 101 2.84 4.57 -10.11
C LYS A 101 1.89 3.67 -10.91
N GLU A 102 1.59 2.50 -10.37
CA GLU A 102 0.73 1.47 -10.96
C GLU A 102 -0.77 1.77 -10.76
N GLY A 103 -1.11 2.82 -10.00
CA GLY A 103 -2.49 3.27 -9.83
C GLY A 103 -3.01 4.00 -11.07
N GLY A 104 -4.29 4.37 -11.02
CA GLY A 104 -4.94 5.10 -12.10
C GLY A 104 -5.66 4.20 -13.10
N ASN A 105 -5.33 4.32 -14.39
CA ASN A 105 -6.08 3.62 -15.43
C ASN A 105 -5.96 2.09 -15.28
N GLY A 106 -7.10 1.40 -15.29
CA GLY A 106 -7.16 -0.05 -15.09
C GLY A 106 -7.08 -0.52 -13.64
N ALA A 107 -7.00 0.40 -12.66
CA ALA A 107 -7.11 0.03 -11.25
C ALA A 107 -8.50 -0.56 -10.96
N SER A 108 -8.54 -1.63 -10.17
CA SER A 108 -9.78 -2.20 -9.64
C SER A 108 -10.43 -1.20 -8.71
N ALA A 109 -11.73 -0.92 -8.93
CA ALA A 109 -12.50 -0.03 -8.10
C ALA A 109 -13.66 -0.76 -7.41
N ARG A 110 -13.85 -0.53 -6.11
CA ARG A 110 -14.93 -1.14 -5.32
C ARG A 110 -15.53 -0.13 -4.36
N HIS A 111 -16.85 -0.14 -4.20
CA HIS A 111 -17.50 0.71 -3.21
C HIS A 111 -17.44 0.10 -1.82
N ILE A 112 -16.78 0.80 -0.91
CA ILE A 112 -16.51 0.36 0.45
C ILE A 112 -17.11 1.36 1.44
N GLY A 113 -17.49 0.88 2.62
CA GLY A 113 -17.98 1.76 3.68
C GLY A 113 -16.89 2.77 4.08
N PRO A 114 -17.24 4.06 4.26
CA PRO A 114 -16.24 5.13 4.40
C PRO A 114 -15.33 4.95 5.62
N SER A 115 -15.84 4.38 6.71
CA SER A 115 -15.03 4.11 7.91
C SER A 115 -13.89 3.12 7.65
N ASP A 116 -14.20 2.00 6.97
CA ASP A 116 -13.22 0.95 6.64
C ASP A 116 -12.17 1.48 5.64
N ASN A 117 -12.63 2.15 4.58
CA ASN A 117 -11.78 2.68 3.52
C ASN A 117 -10.84 3.79 4.01
N ARG A 118 -11.37 4.79 4.73
CA ARG A 118 -10.56 5.91 5.23
C ARG A 118 -9.59 5.46 6.31
N GLY A 119 -10.00 4.51 7.15
CA GLY A 119 -9.12 3.88 8.14
C GLY A 119 -7.94 3.17 7.47
N ALA A 120 -8.21 2.31 6.49
CA ALA A 120 -7.17 1.61 5.73
C ALA A 120 -6.23 2.59 5.01
N GLY A 121 -6.79 3.57 4.30
CA GLY A 121 -6.01 4.59 3.59
C GLY A 121 -5.13 5.44 4.52
N SER A 122 -5.64 5.82 5.69
CA SER A 122 -4.87 6.54 6.72
C SER A 122 -3.74 5.70 7.28
N SER A 123 -3.99 4.41 7.56
CA SER A 123 -2.98 3.50 8.11
C SER A 123 -1.85 3.23 7.11
N ILE A 124 -2.18 2.91 5.85
CA ILE A 124 -1.19 2.75 4.78
C ILE A 124 -0.42 4.07 4.56
N GLY A 125 -1.14 5.18 4.44
CA GLY A 125 -0.52 6.49 4.22
C GLY A 125 0.47 6.89 5.33
N ASN A 126 0.11 6.65 6.59
CA ASN A 126 0.98 6.93 7.73
C ASN A 126 2.24 6.06 7.71
N VAL A 127 2.09 4.74 7.51
CA VAL A 127 3.21 3.79 7.46
C VAL A 127 4.17 4.11 6.31
N LEU A 128 3.65 4.57 5.17
CA LEU A 128 4.47 4.92 4.01
C LEU A 128 4.97 6.36 4.01
N SER A 129 4.51 7.22 4.93
CA SER A 129 4.79 8.67 4.93
C SER A 129 6.28 9.00 4.99
N GLY A 130 7.07 8.17 5.67
CA GLY A 130 8.52 8.34 5.81
C GLY A 130 9.34 7.85 4.61
N LEU A 131 8.73 7.15 3.65
CA LEU A 131 9.45 6.59 2.51
C LEU A 131 9.50 7.58 1.33
N PRO A 132 10.66 7.71 0.65
CA PRO A 132 10.78 8.59 -0.51
C PRO A 132 9.95 8.07 -1.70
N ASN A 133 9.72 8.95 -2.67
CA ASN A 133 9.19 8.50 -3.96
C ASN A 133 10.17 7.52 -4.62
N ARG A 134 9.66 6.65 -5.51
CA ARG A 134 10.36 5.56 -6.20
C ARG A 134 10.66 4.32 -5.35
N THR A 135 10.39 4.34 -4.05
CA THR A 135 10.45 3.13 -3.20
C THR A 135 9.44 2.10 -3.69
N LYS A 136 9.91 0.86 -3.88
CA LYS A 136 9.11 -0.29 -4.28
C LYS A 136 8.67 -1.10 -3.08
N ILE A 137 7.40 -1.44 -3.04
CA ILE A 137 6.76 -2.10 -1.91
C ILE A 137 6.03 -3.33 -2.43
N LYS A 138 6.38 -4.50 -1.92
CA LYS A 138 5.57 -5.70 -2.06
C LYS A 138 4.44 -5.67 -1.04
N VAL A 139 3.23 -5.98 -1.45
CA VAL A 139 2.03 -5.93 -0.61
C VAL A 139 1.50 -7.33 -0.42
N GLU A 140 1.24 -7.72 0.83
CA GLU A 140 0.66 -9.00 1.19
C GLU A 140 -0.46 -8.80 2.21
N VAL A 141 -1.60 -9.46 2.00
CA VAL A 141 -2.73 -9.44 2.93
C VAL A 141 -2.74 -10.77 3.69
N PHE A 142 -2.98 -10.71 5.00
CA PHE A 142 -3.03 -11.89 5.88
C PHE A 142 -4.18 -11.81 6.89
#